data_AF-A0A6G2JSR8-F1
#
_entry.id   AF-A0A6G2JSR8-F1
#
_cell.length_a   1.000
_cell.length_b   1.000
_cell.length_c   1.000
_cell.angle_alpha   90.00
_cell.angle_beta   90.00
_cell.angle_gamma   90.00
#
_symmetry.space_group_name_H-M   'P 1'
#
loop_
_entity.id
_entity.type
_entity.pdbx_description
1 polymer ?
#
loop_
_entity_poly.entity_id
_entity_poly.type
_entity_poly.pdbx_seq_one_letter_code
_entity_poly.pdbx_strand_id
1 'polypeptide(L)'
;TMSSVGRAAQAMIVEVRRQFAEIPGLREGEPGVKPDSRRCVDISTQAALREMLLPGGLAVVLPLVIGFIDVNALGGFLAGAVVTGFLIAIYMANSGGAWDNAKKYIEAGAHGGKGTDAHAAAVVGDTIGDPFKDTSGPAMNILIKVMTIVSLVFVPAFL
;
A
#
# COMPACT_ATOMS: atom_id res chain seq x y z
N THR A 1 -1.09 -6.85 -0.46
CA THR A 1 -0.96 -5.46 0.05
C THR A 1 -2.10 -4.57 -0.41
N MET A 2 -2.43 -4.49 -1.71
CA MET A 2 -3.57 -3.70 -2.22
C MET A 2 -4.89 -3.96 -1.49
N SER A 3 -5.32 -5.23 -1.42
CA SER A 3 -6.56 -5.60 -0.73
C SER A 3 -6.50 -5.32 0.78
N SER A 4 -5.31 -5.41 1.37
CA SER A 4 -5.07 -5.09 2.78
C SER A 4 -5.31 -3.62 3.07
N VAL A 5 -4.75 -2.73 2.23
CA VAL A 5 -5.00 -1.28 2.31
C VAL A 5 -6.47 -0.97 2.07
N GLY A 6 -7.11 -1.61 1.08
CA GLY A 6 -8.53 -1.43 0.80
C GLY A 6 -9.43 -1.79 1.99
N ARG A 7 -9.16 -2.91 2.67
CA ARG A 7 -9.88 -3.30 3.89
C ARG A 7 -9.67 -2.29 5.03
N ALA A 8 -8.43 -1.88 5.27
CA ALA A 8 -8.10 -0.91 6.31
C ALA A 8 -8.73 0.47 6.04
N ALA A 9 -8.68 0.94 4.79
CA ALA A 9 -9.30 2.19 4.36
C ALA A 9 -10.82 2.15 4.53
N GLN A 10 -11.48 1.04 4.18
CA GLN A 10 -12.92 0.89 4.39
C GLN A 10 -13.29 0.95 5.87
N ALA A 11 -12.52 0.28 6.74
CA ALA A 11 -12.73 0.35 8.19
C ALA A 11 -12.55 1.79 8.72
N MET A 12 -11.54 2.50 8.21
CA MET A 12 -11.31 3.91 8.53
C MET A 12 -12.49 4.80 8.10
N ILE A 13 -13.02 4.61 6.89
CA ILE A 13 -14.18 5.38 6.38
C ILE A 13 -15.40 5.16 7.28
N VAL A 14 -15.67 3.92 7.68
CA VAL A 14 -16.79 3.59 8.55
C VAL A 14 -16.63 4.25 9.92
N GLU A 15 -15.43 4.22 10.50
CA GLU A 15 -15.15 4.86 11.81
C GLU A 15 -15.27 6.39 11.74
N VAL A 16 -14.72 7.03 10.70
CA VAL A 16 -14.82 8.48 10.52
C VAL A 16 -16.29 8.90 10.33
N ARG A 17 -17.07 8.14 9.54
CA ARG A 17 -18.51 8.39 9.39
C ARG A 17 -19.27 8.22 10.70
N ARG A 18 -18.92 7.21 11.51
CA ARG A 18 -19.50 7.01 12.85
C ARG A 18 -19.21 8.21 13.74
N GLN A 19 -17.97 8.69 13.79
CA GLN A 19 -17.60 9.85 14.60
C GLN A 19 -18.37 11.11 14.19
N PHE A 20 -18.50 11.38 12.89
CA PHE A 20 -19.30 12.53 12.41
C PHE A 20 -20.80 12.41 12.70
N ALA A 21 -21.33 11.19 12.83
CA ALA A 21 -22.75 10.97 13.12
C ALA A 21 -23.06 10.97 14.62
N GLU A 22 -22.15 10.45 15.44
CA GLU A 22 -22.40 10.18 16.87
C GLU A 22 -21.80 11.22 17.82
N ILE A 23 -20.78 11.99 17.41
CA ILE A 23 -20.15 13.01 18.26
C ILE A 23 -20.79 14.38 17.95
N PRO A 24 -21.64 14.92 18.85
CA PRO A 24 -22.31 16.20 18.62
C PRO A 24 -21.31 17.35 18.55
N GLY A 25 -21.48 18.27 17.60
CA GLY A 25 -20.59 19.42 17.42
C GLY A 25 -19.30 19.12 16.65
N LEU A 26 -19.01 17.86 16.30
CA LEU A 26 -17.80 17.50 15.57
C LEU A 26 -17.85 17.95 14.11
N ARG A 27 -19.03 17.90 13.49
CA ARG A 27 -19.21 18.29 12.08
C ARG A 27 -19.26 19.81 11.93
N GLU A 28 -19.83 20.48 12.93
CA GLU A 28 -19.94 21.93 13.02
C GLU A 28 -18.62 22.59 13.46
N GLY A 29 -17.71 21.81 14.07
CA GLY A 29 -16.41 22.29 14.54
C GLY A 29 -16.50 23.08 15.85
N GLU A 30 -17.41 22.70 16.74
CA GLU A 30 -17.67 23.39 18.00
C GLU A 30 -16.41 23.45 18.89
N PRO A 31 -16.14 24.59 19.56
CA PRO A 31 -14.97 24.75 20.41
C PRO A 31 -14.89 23.70 21.52
N GLY A 32 -13.81 22.93 21.54
CA GLY A 32 -13.56 21.91 22.57
C GLY A 32 -14.04 20.50 22.21
N VAL A 33 -14.83 20.33 21.14
CA VAL A 33 -15.17 19.01 20.59
C VAL A 33 -13.99 18.53 19.72
N LYS A 34 -13.49 17.32 20.00
CA LYS A 34 -12.34 16.74 19.28
C LYS A 34 -12.68 15.35 18.73
N PRO A 35 -12.16 15.01 17.54
CA PRO A 35 -12.30 13.66 17.00
C PRO A 35 -11.52 12.65 17.87
N ASP A 36 -11.99 11.40 17.87
CA ASP A 36 -11.26 10.29 18.47
C ASP A 36 -10.21 9.76 17.48
N SER A 37 -9.07 10.45 17.45
CA SER A 37 -7.94 10.05 16.62
C SER A 37 -7.34 8.72 17.07
N ARG A 38 -7.43 8.37 18.35
CA ARG A 38 -6.83 7.13 18.90
C ARG A 38 -7.44 5.92 18.23
N ARG A 39 -8.76 5.90 18.07
CA ARG A 39 -9.44 4.79 17.42
C ARG A 39 -9.06 4.60 15.95
N CYS A 40 -8.84 5.70 15.23
CA CYS A 40 -8.31 5.67 13.86
C CYS A 40 -6.87 5.09 13.84
N VAL A 41 -6.02 5.48 14.78
CA VAL A 41 -4.66 4.91 14.92
C VAL A 41 -4.71 3.41 15.23
N ASP A 42 -5.62 2.98 16.10
CA ASP A 42 -5.74 1.56 16.47
C ASP A 42 -6.17 0.70 15.27
N ILE A 43 -7.11 1.19 14.44
CA ILE A 43 -7.56 0.49 13.23
C ILE A 43 -6.39 0.30 12.25
N SER A 44 -5.67 1.37 11.93
CA SER A 44 -4.57 1.31 10.96
C SER A 44 -3.42 0.43 11.49
N THR A 45 -3.10 0.54 12.78
CA THR A 45 -2.05 -0.24 13.44
C THR A 45 -2.35 -1.73 13.43
N GLN A 46 -3.55 -2.13 13.87
CA GLN A 46 -3.93 -3.54 13.90
C GLN A 46 -4.00 -4.15 12.50
N ALA A 47 -4.53 -3.40 11.53
CA ALA A 47 -4.57 -3.85 10.15
C ALA A 47 -3.16 -4.03 9.58
N ALA A 48 -2.27 -3.04 9.76
CA ALA A 48 -0.90 -3.12 9.28
C ALA A 48 -0.15 -4.33 9.85
N LEU A 49 -0.24 -4.55 11.17
CA LEU A 49 0.45 -5.66 11.84
C LEU A 49 -0.03 -7.02 11.35
N ARG A 50 -1.34 -7.22 11.19
CA ARG A 50 -1.89 -8.50 10.74
C ARG A 50 -1.59 -8.76 9.26
N GLU A 51 -1.75 -7.74 8.44
CA GLU A 51 -1.69 -7.87 6.98
C GLU A 51 -0.25 -7.97 6.46
N MET A 52 0.74 -7.51 7.22
CA MET A 52 2.16 -7.60 6.85
C MET A 52 2.74 -9.02 6.99
N LEU A 53 2.14 -9.85 7.85
CA LEU A 53 2.64 -11.21 8.12
C LEU A 53 2.64 -12.08 6.86
N LEU A 54 1.59 -12.00 6.04
CA LEU A 54 1.46 -12.88 4.88
C LEU A 54 2.45 -12.53 3.74
N PRO A 55 2.56 -11.27 3.27
CA PRO A 55 3.58 -10.90 2.29
C PRO A 55 5.01 -11.13 2.80
N GLY A 56 5.29 -10.80 4.07
CA GLY A 56 6.59 -11.02 4.67
C GLY A 56 6.95 -12.50 4.78
N GLY A 57 5.99 -13.33 5.21
CA GLY A 57 6.16 -14.78 5.30
C GLY A 57 6.41 -15.41 3.93
N LEU A 58 5.64 -15.02 2.90
CA LEU A 58 5.84 -15.52 1.53
C LEU A 58 7.24 -15.21 0.99
N ALA A 59 7.77 -14.02 1.28
CA ALA A 59 9.10 -13.59 0.86
C ALA A 59 10.23 -14.49 1.39
N VAL A 60 10.01 -15.16 2.53
CA VAL A 60 10.99 -16.04 3.17
C VAL A 60 10.71 -17.50 2.83
N VAL A 61 9.45 -17.93 2.91
CA VAL A 61 9.07 -19.35 2.76
C VAL A 61 9.21 -19.81 1.31
N LEU A 62 8.82 -19.01 0.31
CA LEU A 62 8.85 -19.45 -1.09
C LEU A 62 10.27 -19.77 -1.58
N PRO A 63 11.29 -18.91 -1.38
CA PRO A 63 12.66 -19.24 -1.78
C PRO A 63 13.21 -20.50 -1.11
N LEU A 64 12.90 -20.72 0.16
CA LEU A 64 13.34 -21.92 0.89
C LEU A 64 12.69 -23.18 0.31
N VAL A 65 11.36 -23.17 0.15
CA VAL A 65 10.63 -24.33 -0.40
C VAL A 65 11.12 -24.67 -1.80
N ILE A 66 11.27 -23.68 -2.68
CA ILE A 66 11.74 -23.90 -4.05
C ILE A 66 13.21 -24.37 -4.04
N GLY A 67 14.06 -23.76 -3.20
CA GLY A 67 15.47 -24.13 -3.08
C GLY A 67 15.70 -25.58 -2.65
N PHE A 68 14.91 -26.09 -1.70
CA PHE A 68 14.97 -27.51 -1.31
C PHE A 68 14.38 -28.48 -2.35
N ILE A 69 13.58 -27.98 -3.30
CA ILE A 69 13.05 -28.80 -4.41
C ILE A 69 14.07 -28.87 -5.55
N ASP A 70 14.51 -27.73 -6.05
CA ASP A 70 15.49 -27.64 -7.12
C ASP A 70 16.13 -26.24 -7.20
N VAL A 71 17.46 -26.19 -7.21
CA VAL A 71 18.23 -24.93 -7.22
C VAL A 71 18.11 -24.19 -8.56
N ASN A 72 17.95 -24.89 -9.68
CA ASN A 72 17.76 -24.24 -10.99
C ASN A 72 16.38 -23.59 -11.08
N ALA A 73 15.34 -24.26 -10.54
CA ALA A 73 14.00 -23.72 -10.41
C ALA A 73 13.98 -22.47 -9.52
N LEU A 74 14.76 -22.46 -8.43
CA LEU A 74 14.94 -21.26 -7.61
C LEU A 74 15.57 -20.12 -8.42
N GLY A 75 16.60 -20.40 -9.21
CA GLY A 75 17.21 -19.42 -10.12
C GLY A 75 16.20 -18.83 -11.11
N GLY A 76 15.40 -19.69 -11.75
CA GLY A 76 14.33 -19.27 -12.66
C GLY A 76 13.25 -18.43 -11.97
N PHE A 77 12.82 -18.84 -10.77
CA PHE A 77 11.85 -18.11 -9.95
C PHE A 77 12.35 -16.70 -9.60
N LEU A 78 13.60 -16.57 -9.13
CA LEU A 78 14.19 -15.28 -8.80
C LEU A 78 14.34 -14.38 -10.03
N ALA A 79 14.81 -14.92 -11.15
CA ALA A 79 14.93 -14.16 -12.39
C ALA A 79 13.57 -13.63 -12.88
N GLY A 80 12.54 -14.48 -12.86
CA GLY A 80 11.17 -14.08 -13.18
C GLY A 80 10.63 -13.02 -12.24
N ALA A 81 10.83 -13.19 -10.93
CA ALA A 81 10.41 -12.23 -9.91
C ALA A 81 11.08 -10.85 -10.09
N VAL A 82 12.36 -10.81 -10.45
CA VAL A 82 13.08 -9.57 -10.75
C VAL A 82 12.47 -8.86 -11.95
N VAL A 83 12.37 -9.54 -13.10
CA VAL A 83 11.93 -8.91 -14.36
C VAL A 83 10.49 -8.42 -14.25
N THR A 84 9.59 -9.25 -13.69
CA THR A 84 8.17 -8.89 -13.56
C THR A 84 7.94 -7.88 -12.44
N GLY A 85 8.52 -8.11 -11.27
CA GLY A 85 8.31 -7.27 -10.10
C GLY A 85 8.89 -5.87 -10.28
N PHE A 86 10.03 -5.72 -10.96
CA PHE A 86 10.60 -4.41 -11.27
C PHE A 86 9.68 -3.56 -12.14
N LEU A 87 9.12 -4.14 -13.21
CA LEU A 87 8.19 -3.45 -14.11
C LEU A 87 6.93 -3.01 -13.37
N ILE A 88 6.37 -3.90 -12.53
CA ILE A 88 5.19 -3.58 -11.71
C ILE A 88 5.50 -2.49 -10.69
N ALA A 89 6.67 -2.53 -10.04
CA ALA A 89 7.09 -1.54 -9.06
C ALA A 89 7.14 -0.13 -9.67
N ILE A 90 7.78 0.01 -10.85
CA ILE A 90 7.86 1.28 -11.58
C ILE A 90 6.48 1.76 -12.00
N TYR A 91 5.68 0.87 -12.59
CA TYR A 91 4.31 1.19 -13.00
C TYR A 91 3.50 1.76 -11.83
N MET A 92 3.49 1.06 -10.69
CA MET A 92 2.73 1.49 -9.51
C MET A 92 3.23 2.82 -8.96
N ALA A 93 4.54 2.99 -8.80
CA ALA A 93 5.12 4.23 -8.28
C ALA A 93 4.81 5.44 -9.19
N ASN A 94 5.02 5.28 -10.50
CA ASN A 94 4.83 6.36 -11.45
C ASN A 94 3.35 6.70 -11.66
N SER A 95 2.47 5.71 -11.77
CA SER A 95 1.03 5.95 -11.92
C SER A 95 0.45 6.62 -10.67
N GLY A 96 0.80 6.15 -9.47
CA GLY A 96 0.35 6.80 -8.24
C GLY A 96 0.89 8.22 -8.07
N GLY A 97 2.17 8.45 -8.38
CA GLY A 97 2.75 9.79 -8.37
C GLY A 97 2.13 10.73 -9.41
N ALA A 98 1.79 10.22 -10.59
CA ALA A 98 1.11 11.00 -11.62
C ALA A 98 -0.29 11.43 -11.18
N TRP A 99 -1.08 10.55 -10.54
CA TRP A 99 -2.40 10.91 -10.02
C TRP A 99 -2.33 11.96 -8.90
N ASP A 100 -1.38 11.84 -7.96
CA ASP A 100 -1.20 12.86 -6.91
C ASP A 100 -0.80 14.22 -7.50
N ASN A 101 0.13 14.21 -8.46
CA ASN A 101 0.56 15.44 -9.13
C ASN A 101 -0.56 16.06 -9.98
N ALA A 102 -1.39 15.25 -10.64
CA ALA A 102 -2.56 15.75 -11.36
C ALA A 102 -3.57 16.40 -10.42
N LYS A 103 -3.84 15.79 -9.25
CA LYS A 103 -4.68 16.39 -8.20
C LYS A 103 -4.08 17.72 -7.74
N LYS A 104 -2.80 17.76 -7.38
CA LYS A 104 -2.11 18.98 -6.94
C LYS A 104 -2.12 20.09 -8.01
N TYR A 105 -2.00 19.72 -9.29
CA TYR A 105 -2.08 20.66 -10.40
C TYR A 105 -3.45 21.33 -10.49
N ILE A 106 -4.53 20.55 -10.33
CA ILE A 106 -5.90 21.10 -10.26
C ILE A 106 -6.08 21.94 -9.00
N GLU A 107 -5.57 21.49 -7.85
CA GLU A 107 -5.63 22.25 -6.59
C GLU A 107 -4.90 23.61 -6.66
N ALA A 108 -3.92 23.75 -7.56
CA ALA A 108 -3.22 25.01 -7.84
C ALA A 108 -4.00 25.97 -8.76
N GLY A 109 -5.20 25.61 -9.20
CA GLY A 109 -6.11 26.47 -9.96
C GLY A 109 -6.30 26.07 -11.42
N ALA A 110 -5.58 25.06 -11.92
CA ALA A 110 -5.86 24.49 -13.22
C ALA A 110 -7.23 23.79 -13.23
N HIS A 111 -7.92 23.78 -14.38
CA HIS A 111 -9.22 23.13 -14.55
C HIS A 111 -10.29 23.52 -13.52
N GLY A 112 -10.24 24.77 -13.02
CA GLY A 112 -11.27 25.35 -12.15
C GLY A 112 -11.02 25.20 -10.65
N GLY A 113 -9.95 24.53 -10.22
CA GLY A 113 -9.57 24.52 -8.81
C GLY A 113 -10.35 23.54 -7.93
N LYS A 114 -10.17 23.70 -6.61
CA LYS A 114 -10.78 22.85 -5.57
C LYS A 114 -12.31 22.91 -5.59
N GLY A 115 -12.93 21.75 -5.37
CA GLY A 115 -14.39 21.63 -5.29
C GLY A 115 -15.11 21.51 -6.63
N THR A 116 -14.37 21.46 -7.75
CA THR A 116 -14.92 21.16 -9.08
C THR A 116 -15.03 19.64 -9.29
N ASP A 117 -15.82 19.23 -10.29
CA ASP A 117 -15.92 17.82 -10.70
C ASP A 117 -14.55 17.25 -11.14
N ALA A 118 -13.72 18.08 -11.78
CA ALA A 118 -12.36 17.71 -12.16
C ALA A 118 -11.48 17.43 -10.92
N HIS A 119 -11.60 18.27 -9.87
CA HIS A 119 -10.91 18.03 -8.61
C HIS A 119 -11.40 16.77 -7.92
N ALA A 120 -12.72 16.54 -7.87
CA ALA A 120 -13.29 15.32 -7.28
C ALA A 120 -12.80 14.06 -8.02
N ALA A 121 -12.76 14.07 -9.35
CA ALA A 121 -12.23 12.96 -10.15
C ALA A 121 -10.74 12.72 -9.89
N ALA A 122 -9.94 13.78 -9.77
CA ALA A 122 -8.51 13.65 -9.47
C ALA A 122 -8.25 13.13 -8.04
N VAL A 123 -9.09 13.51 -7.07
CA VAL A 123 -9.04 12.95 -5.71
C VAL A 123 -9.33 11.45 -5.72
N VAL A 124 -10.29 10.98 -6.52
CA VAL A 124 -10.55 9.54 -6.69
C VAL A 124 -9.33 8.83 -7.28
N GLY A 125 -8.71 9.41 -8.32
CA GLY A 125 -7.49 8.87 -8.92
C GLY A 125 -6.33 8.76 -7.92
N ASP A 126 -6.10 9.80 -7.12
CA ASP A 126 -5.07 9.80 -6.09
C ASP A 126 -5.33 8.75 -4.99
N THR A 127 -6.59 8.58 -4.58
CA THR A 127 -6.98 7.57 -3.59
C THR A 127 -6.72 6.14 -4.08
N ILE A 128 -6.84 5.89 -5.40
CA ILE A 128 -6.44 4.63 -6.03
C ILE A 128 -4.90 4.52 -6.09
N GLY A 129 -4.22 5.64 -6.32
CA GLY A 129 -2.77 5.75 -6.42
C GLY A 129 -2.02 5.62 -5.09
N ASP A 130 -2.64 5.93 -3.95
CA ASP A 130 -2.01 5.88 -2.63
C ASP A 130 -1.51 4.45 -2.28
N PRO A 131 -2.33 3.39 -2.36
CA PRO A 131 -1.82 2.03 -2.16
C PRO A 131 -0.77 1.58 -3.20
N PHE A 132 -0.78 2.18 -4.40
CA PHE A 132 0.19 1.88 -5.46
C PHE A 132 1.57 2.46 -5.11
N LYS A 133 1.64 3.77 -4.85
CA LYS A 133 2.91 4.49 -4.66
C LYS A 133 3.48 4.37 -3.25
N ASP A 134 2.65 4.18 -2.22
CA ASP A 134 3.10 4.22 -0.83
C ASP A 134 3.13 2.85 -0.14
N THR A 135 2.52 1.83 -0.76
CA THR A 135 2.50 0.48 -0.17
C THR A 135 3.04 -0.58 -1.13
N SER A 136 2.32 -0.87 -2.21
CA SER A 136 2.60 -2.06 -3.02
C SER A 136 3.82 -1.88 -3.93
N GLY A 137 3.95 -0.72 -4.58
CA GLY A 137 5.05 -0.42 -5.49
C GLY A 137 6.42 -0.45 -4.79
N PRO A 138 6.66 0.35 -3.74
CA PRO A 138 7.93 0.32 -3.02
C PRO A 138 8.23 -1.04 -2.37
N ALA A 139 7.21 -1.72 -1.83
CA ALA A 139 7.38 -3.02 -1.18
C ALA A 139 7.87 -4.11 -2.16
N MET A 140 7.53 -4.01 -3.45
CA MET A 140 7.96 -4.99 -4.46
C MET A 140 9.49 -5.05 -4.59
N ASN A 141 10.17 -3.90 -4.52
CA ASN A 141 11.63 -3.83 -4.55
C ASN A 141 12.26 -4.54 -3.34
N ILE A 142 11.66 -4.38 -2.16
CA ILE A 142 12.13 -5.03 -0.93
C ILE A 142 11.87 -6.53 -1.01
N LEU A 143 10.69 -6.93 -1.48
CA LEU A 143 10.31 -8.33 -1.65
C LEU A 143 11.35 -9.10 -2.49
N ILE A 144 11.70 -8.55 -3.66
CA ILE A 144 12.71 -9.14 -4.55
C ILE A 144 14.06 -9.27 -3.83
N LYS A 145 14.53 -8.20 -3.17
CA LYS A 145 15.82 -8.22 -2.46
C LYS A 145 15.84 -9.25 -1.33
N VAL A 146 14.78 -9.32 -0.54
CA VAL A 146 14.68 -10.29 0.57
C VAL A 146 14.69 -11.71 0.02
N MET A 147 13.90 -12.01 -1.01
CA MET A 147 13.88 -13.33 -1.63
C MET A 147 15.27 -13.74 -2.14
N THR A 148 15.98 -12.82 -2.80
CA THR A 148 17.34 -13.07 -3.30
C THR A 148 18.35 -13.30 -2.17
N ILE A 149 18.31 -12.49 -1.11
CA ILE A 149 19.22 -12.64 0.04
C ILE A 149 18.95 -13.95 0.78
N VAL A 150 17.68 -14.28 1.05
CA VAL A 150 17.31 -15.56 1.68
C VAL A 150 17.81 -16.72 0.83
N SER A 151 17.58 -16.68 -0.49
CA SER A 151 18.09 -17.71 -1.39
C SER A 151 19.60 -17.87 -1.28
N LEU A 152 20.34 -16.76 -1.35
CA LEU A 152 21.80 -16.76 -1.32
C LEU A 152 22.36 -17.31 0.01
N VAL A 153 21.79 -16.89 1.14
CA VAL A 153 22.23 -17.33 2.48
C VAL A 153 22.02 -18.83 2.66
N PHE A 154 20.94 -19.38 2.10
CA PHE A 154 20.59 -20.79 2.26
C PHE A 154 21.11 -21.71 1.14
N VAL A 155 21.89 -21.20 0.18
CA VAL A 155 22.53 -22.03 -0.87
C VAL A 155 23.23 -23.28 -0.29
N PRO A 156 24.06 -23.19 0.77
CA PRO A 156 24.73 -24.37 1.32
C PRO A 156 23.78 -25.43 1.90
N ALA A 157 22.54 -25.06 2.21
CA ALA A 157 21.53 -25.99 2.70
C ALA A 157 20.72 -26.65 1.58
N PHE A 158 20.78 -26.12 0.35
CA PHE A 158 20.08 -26.65 -0.82
C PHE A 158 20.90 -27.68 -1.61
N LEU A 159 22.22 -27.70 -1.40
CA LEU A 159 23.20 -28.59 -2.04
C LEU A 159 23.46 -29.84 -1.17
#